data_AF-A0A7S0D2R2-F1
#
_entry.id   AF-A0A7S0D2R2-F1
#
_cell.length_a   1.000
_cell.length_b   1.000
_cell.length_c   1.000
_cell.angle_alpha   90.00
_cell.angle_beta   90.00
_cell.angle_gamma   90.00
#
_symmetry.space_group_name_H-M   'P 1'
#
loop_
_entity.id
_entity.type
_entity.pdbx_description
1 polymer ?
#
loop_
_entity_poly.entity_id
_entity_poly.type
_entity_poly.pdbx_seq_one_letter_code
_entity_poly.pdbx_strand_id
1 'polypeptide(L)'
;GYQAALGESAFDVLKKRLGVGCEAFASPLNCRYGRFCSAFPDVDGAFGSLGSFFEFKPQRGSFEMNPPFVPETLLKAAEHAETLLDAAEEAGGRLSFVVVVPAWRDTQMWTALEGSKHVRGDILVVPAAEHGFCDGAQHCRPPAERHRVSSYDTGVFFLQTTNGARRWPVTDEVRAELKAAMKDAVGSAKSVKELETRYRGKPEIRDRPGDRPVLAPPREKLRIERRDDTGDGDERAADDGGEGGEKKRRRRRRKHD
;
A
#
# COMPACT_ATOMS: atom_id res chain seq x y z
N GLY A 1 -1.45 7.12 -4.50
CA GLY A 1 -1.28 6.49 -3.19
C GLY A 1 -1.37 5.00 -3.35
N TYR A 2 -0.58 4.24 -2.59
CA TYR A 2 -0.53 2.77 -2.70
C TYR A 2 -1.67 2.04 -1.96
N GLN A 3 -2.57 2.79 -1.31
CA GLN A 3 -3.69 2.26 -0.56
C GLN A 3 -4.89 3.21 -0.65
N ALA A 4 -6.09 2.63 -0.72
CA ALA A 4 -7.38 3.30 -0.68
C ALA A 4 -8.34 2.40 0.11
N ALA A 5 -9.22 2.97 0.93
CA ALA A 5 -10.15 2.21 1.76
C ALA A 5 -11.46 1.93 1.02
N LEU A 6 -12.20 0.88 1.39
CA LEU A 6 -13.55 0.69 0.88
C LEU A 6 -14.44 1.91 1.17
N GLY A 7 -15.48 2.09 0.35
CA GLY A 7 -16.54 3.06 0.62
C GLY A 7 -17.33 2.74 1.90
N GLU A 8 -17.97 3.75 2.47
CA GLU A 8 -18.75 3.64 3.70
C GLU A 8 -19.87 2.63 3.58
N SER A 9 -20.65 2.69 2.49
CA SER A 9 -21.73 1.74 2.21
C SER A 9 -21.21 0.30 2.19
N ALA A 10 -20.05 0.06 1.57
CA ALA A 10 -19.45 -1.27 1.50
C ALA A 10 -19.06 -1.77 2.89
N PHE A 11 -18.40 -0.93 3.70
CA PHE A 11 -18.11 -1.28 5.11
C PHE A 11 -19.38 -1.53 5.92
N ASP A 12 -20.45 -0.76 5.73
CA ASP A 12 -21.70 -0.96 6.44
C ASP A 12 -22.34 -2.32 6.10
N VAL A 13 -22.26 -2.76 4.83
CA VAL A 13 -22.65 -4.11 4.41
C VAL A 13 -21.77 -5.16 5.10
N LEU A 14 -20.44 -5.01 5.09
CA LEU A 14 -19.52 -5.95 5.73
C LEU A 14 -19.81 -6.09 7.23
N LYS A 15 -20.07 -4.99 7.93
CA LYS A 15 -20.41 -4.99 9.35
C LYS A 15 -21.76 -5.65 9.61
N LYS A 16 -22.79 -5.28 8.85
CA LYS A 16 -24.17 -5.78 9.04
C LYS A 16 -24.31 -7.26 8.67
N ARG A 17 -23.73 -7.67 7.55
CA ARG A 17 -23.92 -9.01 6.97
C ARG A 17 -22.89 -10.02 7.44
N LEU A 18 -21.63 -9.59 7.57
CA LEU A 18 -20.50 -10.47 7.86
C LEU A 18 -19.83 -10.18 9.20
N GLY A 19 -20.42 -9.31 10.02
CA GLY A 19 -19.94 -8.98 11.36
C GLY A 19 -18.54 -8.40 11.39
N VAL A 20 -18.06 -7.85 10.28
CA VAL A 20 -16.74 -7.24 10.21
C VAL A 20 -16.65 -6.06 11.18
N GLY A 21 -15.65 -6.09 12.05
CA GLY A 21 -15.47 -5.07 13.09
C GLY A 21 -14.05 -4.51 13.19
N CYS A 22 -13.14 -4.96 12.33
CA CYS A 22 -11.75 -4.56 12.35
C CYS A 22 -11.15 -4.63 10.94
N GLU A 23 -10.33 -3.64 10.60
CA GLU A 23 -9.54 -3.61 9.36
C GLU A 23 -8.15 -4.19 9.63
N ALA A 24 -7.71 -5.15 8.82
CA ALA A 24 -6.37 -5.75 8.92
C ALA A 24 -5.28 -4.84 8.37
N PHE A 25 -5.62 -3.85 7.53
CA PHE A 25 -4.65 -2.90 7.01
C PHE A 25 -5.27 -1.52 6.95
N ALA A 26 -4.99 -0.67 7.94
CA ALA A 26 -5.44 0.71 7.94
C ALA A 26 -4.43 1.62 8.68
N SER A 27 -4.86 2.84 8.95
CA SER A 27 -4.18 3.87 9.70
C SER A 27 -5.23 4.69 10.45
N PRO A 28 -4.84 5.46 11.48
CA PRO A 28 -5.76 6.41 12.13
C PRO A 28 -6.42 7.40 11.15
N LEU A 29 -5.80 7.65 9.99
CA LEU A 29 -6.25 8.61 9.00
C LEU A 29 -7.25 8.02 7.98
N ASN A 30 -7.41 6.70 7.95
CA ASN A 30 -8.30 6.06 6.98
C ASN A 30 -9.19 4.93 7.49
N CYS A 31 -9.03 4.51 8.75
CA CYS A 31 -9.88 3.48 9.33
C CYS A 31 -11.36 3.90 9.35
N ARG A 32 -12.24 2.93 9.13
CA ARG A 32 -13.70 3.05 9.28
C ARG A 32 -14.16 2.60 10.67
N TYR A 33 -13.53 1.58 11.23
CA TYR A 33 -13.86 1.03 12.54
C TYR A 33 -12.94 1.56 13.64
N GLY A 34 -13.36 1.44 14.89
CA GLY A 34 -12.56 1.88 16.05
C GLY A 34 -11.36 0.98 16.38
N ARG A 35 -11.18 -0.13 15.66
CA ARG A 35 -10.06 -1.07 15.80
C ARG A 35 -9.55 -1.46 14.43
N PHE A 36 -8.23 -1.45 14.27
CA PHE A 36 -7.55 -1.78 13.03
C PHE A 36 -6.11 -2.20 13.31
N CYS A 37 -5.48 -2.90 12.37
CA CYS A 37 -4.04 -3.10 12.36
C CYS A 37 -3.37 -2.01 11.49
N SER A 38 -2.16 -1.59 11.87
CA SER A 38 -1.42 -0.54 11.17
C SER A 38 0.10 -0.77 11.20
N ALA A 39 0.83 0.01 10.41
CA ALA A 39 2.28 -0.14 10.24
C ALA A 39 3.11 0.41 11.42
N PHE A 40 2.59 1.40 12.16
CA PHE A 40 3.35 2.15 13.18
C PHE A 40 2.65 2.05 14.55
N PRO A 41 2.76 0.91 15.25
CA PRO A 41 2.07 0.70 16.53
C PRO A 41 2.42 1.73 17.61
N ASP A 42 3.65 2.25 17.59
CA ASP A 42 4.17 3.24 18.53
C ASP A 42 3.42 4.57 18.48
N VAL A 43 2.98 4.99 17.28
CA VAL A 43 2.22 6.22 17.08
C VAL A 43 0.72 5.94 16.99
N ASP A 44 0.32 4.89 16.28
CA ASP A 44 -1.08 4.61 15.95
C ASP A 44 -1.84 3.95 17.10
N GLY A 45 -1.14 3.37 18.09
CA GLY A 45 -1.77 2.66 19.21
C GLY A 45 -2.73 3.53 20.02
N ALA A 46 -2.38 4.81 20.23
CA ALA A 46 -3.23 5.78 20.91
C ALA A 46 -4.56 6.05 20.18
N PHE A 47 -4.64 5.74 18.89
CA PHE A 47 -5.81 5.96 18.03
C PHE A 47 -6.58 4.68 17.71
N GLY A 48 -6.23 3.56 18.36
CA GLY A 48 -6.98 2.31 18.26
C GLY A 48 -6.28 1.20 17.48
N SER A 49 -5.05 1.41 17.02
CA SER A 49 -4.26 0.37 16.35
C SER A 49 -4.02 -0.85 17.25
N LEU A 50 -4.06 -2.03 16.65
CA LEU A 50 -3.70 -3.32 17.23
C LEU A 50 -2.26 -3.76 16.84
N GLY A 51 -1.51 -2.86 16.18
CA GLY A 51 -0.19 -3.12 15.64
C GLY A 51 -0.21 -3.77 14.25
N SER A 52 0.92 -4.36 13.86
CA SER A 52 1.09 -4.94 12.54
C SER A 52 0.21 -6.18 12.37
N PHE A 53 -0.51 -6.28 11.24
CA PHE A 53 -1.29 -7.48 10.93
C PHE A 53 -0.44 -8.75 10.90
N PHE A 54 0.81 -8.63 10.45
CA PHE A 54 1.74 -9.77 10.38
C PHE A 54 2.16 -10.30 11.77
N GLU A 55 1.93 -9.53 12.83
CA GLU A 55 2.16 -9.93 14.22
C GLU A 55 0.84 -10.23 14.96
N PHE A 56 -0.29 -9.79 14.40
CA PHE A 56 -1.62 -10.00 14.94
C PHE A 56 -2.09 -11.43 14.73
N LYS A 57 -2.51 -12.12 15.80
CA LYS A 57 -2.88 -13.54 15.79
C LYS A 57 -4.27 -13.82 16.37
N PRO A 58 -5.36 -13.31 15.75
CA PRO A 58 -6.71 -13.55 16.22
C PRO A 58 -7.12 -15.01 15.98
N GLN A 59 -7.76 -15.64 16.97
CA GLN A 59 -8.41 -16.95 16.80
C GLN A 59 -9.91 -16.85 16.47
N ARG A 60 -10.48 -15.65 16.63
CA ARG A 60 -11.91 -15.37 16.45
C ARG A 60 -12.08 -13.93 15.95
N GLY A 61 -13.18 -13.68 15.26
CA GLY A 61 -13.55 -12.36 14.74
C GLY A 61 -13.78 -12.40 13.23
N SER A 62 -14.30 -11.29 12.71
CA SER A 62 -14.48 -11.07 11.28
C SER A 62 -13.79 -9.77 10.90
N PHE A 63 -12.93 -9.84 9.88
CA PHE A 63 -11.98 -8.80 9.52
C PHE A 63 -12.11 -8.45 8.05
N GLU A 64 -11.95 -7.17 7.71
CA GLU A 64 -11.68 -6.75 6.34
C GLU A 64 -10.17 -6.74 6.14
N MET A 65 -9.70 -7.20 4.98
CA MET A 65 -8.29 -7.25 4.64
C MET A 65 -8.05 -6.66 3.26
N ASN A 66 -7.57 -5.41 3.23
CA ASN A 66 -7.19 -4.69 2.02
C ASN A 66 -5.73 -4.22 2.14
N PRO A 67 -4.76 -5.11 1.86
CA PRO A 67 -3.35 -4.80 1.99
C PRO A 67 -2.91 -3.77 0.94
N PRO A 68 -1.82 -3.00 1.19
CA PRO A 68 -1.19 -2.20 0.14
C PRO A 68 -0.88 -3.03 -1.11
N PHE A 69 -1.08 -2.46 -2.30
CA PHE A 69 -0.95 -3.19 -3.58
C PHE A 69 0.51 -3.36 -4.02
N VAL A 70 1.30 -3.97 -3.14
CA VAL A 70 2.70 -4.34 -3.33
C VAL A 70 2.73 -5.88 -3.34
N PRO A 71 3.19 -6.54 -4.42
CA PRO A 71 3.07 -7.99 -4.58
C PRO A 71 3.52 -8.82 -3.38
N GLU A 72 4.66 -8.46 -2.78
CA GLU A 72 5.23 -9.14 -1.62
C GLU A 72 4.35 -8.98 -0.36
N THR A 73 3.73 -7.80 -0.20
CA THR A 73 2.82 -7.52 0.93
C THR A 73 1.51 -8.26 0.75
N LEU A 74 0.96 -8.28 -0.47
CA LEU A 74 -0.25 -9.00 -0.84
C LEU A 74 -0.12 -10.50 -0.59
N LEU A 75 0.97 -11.12 -1.05
CA LEU A 75 1.23 -12.55 -0.85
C LEU A 75 1.41 -12.87 0.64
N LYS A 76 2.25 -12.12 1.36
CA LYS A 76 2.49 -12.32 2.79
C LYS A 76 1.19 -12.18 3.60
N ALA A 77 0.29 -11.27 3.22
CA ALA A 77 -0.99 -11.10 3.89
C ALA A 77 -1.92 -12.31 3.66
N ALA A 78 -1.96 -12.84 2.44
CA ALA A 78 -2.72 -14.04 2.11
C ALA A 78 -2.21 -15.28 2.88
N GLU A 79 -0.89 -15.51 2.91
CA GLU A 79 -0.26 -16.62 3.64
C GLU A 79 -0.49 -16.51 5.15
N HIS A 80 -0.41 -15.30 5.71
CA HIS A 80 -0.70 -15.07 7.12
C HIS A 80 -2.16 -15.34 7.44
N ALA A 81 -3.10 -14.86 6.62
CA ALA A 81 -4.52 -15.14 6.80
C ALA A 81 -4.83 -16.65 6.73
N GLU A 82 -4.22 -17.39 5.80
CA GLU A 82 -4.35 -18.85 5.69
C GLU A 82 -3.86 -19.54 6.99
N THR A 83 -2.68 -19.15 7.47
CA THR A 83 -2.10 -19.70 8.71
C THR A 83 -3.01 -19.45 9.93
N LEU A 84 -3.60 -18.26 10.02
CA LEU A 84 -4.53 -17.91 11.09
C LEU A 84 -5.84 -18.71 11.00
N LEU A 85 -6.37 -18.89 9.79
CA LEU A 85 -7.58 -19.66 9.55
C LEU A 85 -7.36 -21.15 9.86
N ASP A 86 -6.21 -21.71 9.50
CA ASP A 86 -5.82 -23.08 9.87
C ASP A 86 -5.78 -23.28 11.38
N ALA A 87 -5.03 -22.43 12.08
CA ALA A 87 -4.94 -22.51 13.54
C ALA A 87 -6.30 -22.29 14.22
N ALA A 88 -7.12 -21.39 13.69
CA ALA A 88 -8.46 -21.16 14.21
C ALA A 88 -9.38 -22.35 13.92
N GLU A 89 -9.33 -22.96 12.75
CA GLU A 89 -10.14 -24.13 12.40
C GLU A 89 -9.85 -25.30 13.35
N GLU A 90 -8.56 -25.61 13.56
CA GLU A 90 -8.12 -26.65 14.50
C GLU A 90 -8.61 -26.39 15.93
N ALA A 91 -8.63 -25.13 16.36
CA ALA A 91 -9.11 -24.72 17.68
C ALA A 91 -10.65 -24.56 17.76
N GLY A 92 -11.41 -24.85 16.70
CA GLY A 92 -12.85 -24.60 16.64
C GLY A 92 -13.21 -23.10 16.73
N GLY A 93 -12.28 -22.23 16.40
CA GLY A 93 -12.37 -20.79 16.29
C GLY A 93 -13.41 -20.34 15.27
N ARG A 94 -13.85 -19.08 15.41
CA ARG A 94 -14.83 -18.44 14.52
C ARG A 94 -14.12 -17.27 13.85
N LEU A 95 -13.35 -17.58 12.83
CA LEU A 95 -12.51 -16.60 12.14
C LEU A 95 -12.98 -16.43 10.69
N SER A 96 -12.99 -15.18 10.23
CA SER A 96 -13.43 -14.75 8.91
C SER A 96 -12.58 -13.57 8.43
N PHE A 97 -12.14 -13.62 7.17
CA PHE A 97 -11.50 -12.53 6.46
C PHE A 97 -12.26 -12.25 5.16
N VAL A 98 -12.63 -10.99 4.96
CA VAL A 98 -13.09 -10.47 3.66
C VAL A 98 -11.91 -9.79 3.02
N VAL A 99 -11.31 -10.47 2.04
CA VAL A 99 -10.06 -10.04 1.40
C VAL A 99 -10.37 -9.26 0.14
N VAL A 100 -9.90 -8.02 0.05
CA VAL A 100 -10.13 -7.11 -1.07
C VAL A 100 -8.79 -6.81 -1.73
N VAL A 101 -8.62 -7.25 -2.96
CA VAL A 101 -7.34 -7.19 -3.70
C VAL A 101 -7.60 -6.88 -5.17
N PRO A 102 -6.64 -6.30 -5.90
CA PRO A 102 -6.77 -6.16 -7.34
C PRO A 102 -6.88 -7.54 -8.00
N ALA A 103 -7.67 -7.65 -9.07
CA ALA A 103 -7.92 -8.91 -9.79
C ALA A 103 -6.74 -9.35 -10.68
N TRP A 104 -5.55 -9.41 -10.10
CA TRP A 104 -4.31 -9.82 -10.74
C TRP A 104 -4.17 -11.35 -10.75
N ARG A 105 -4.92 -11.99 -11.65
CA ARG A 105 -5.08 -13.46 -11.74
C ARG A 105 -3.77 -14.24 -11.89
N ASP A 106 -2.76 -13.64 -12.51
CA ASP A 106 -1.46 -14.28 -12.78
C ASP A 106 -0.44 -14.11 -11.63
N THR A 107 -0.88 -13.70 -10.44
CA THR A 107 0.01 -13.47 -9.28
C THR A 107 -0.07 -14.60 -8.27
N GLN A 108 1.04 -14.84 -7.55
CA GLN A 108 1.10 -15.85 -6.49
C GLN A 108 0.04 -15.61 -5.40
N MET A 109 -0.25 -14.34 -5.07
CA MET A 109 -1.32 -14.00 -4.13
C MET A 109 -2.68 -14.49 -4.61
N TRP A 110 -3.03 -14.26 -5.88
CA TRP A 110 -4.31 -14.70 -6.41
C TRP A 110 -4.44 -16.22 -6.37
N THR A 111 -3.40 -16.93 -6.81
CA THR A 111 -3.34 -18.40 -6.75
C THR A 111 -3.47 -18.91 -5.31
N ALA A 112 -2.82 -18.26 -4.33
CA ALA A 112 -2.92 -18.63 -2.92
C ALA A 112 -4.33 -18.43 -2.35
N LEU A 113 -4.98 -17.30 -2.66
CA LEU A 113 -6.34 -17.03 -2.20
C LEU A 113 -7.37 -17.95 -2.86
N GLU A 114 -7.27 -18.19 -4.17
CA GLU A 114 -8.17 -19.07 -4.93
C GLU A 114 -8.01 -20.54 -4.51
N GLY A 115 -6.80 -20.97 -4.18
CA GLY A 115 -6.49 -22.32 -3.73
C GLY A 115 -6.76 -22.61 -2.25
N SER A 116 -7.15 -21.61 -1.45
CA SER A 116 -7.41 -21.79 -0.02
C SER A 116 -8.63 -22.67 0.23
N LYS A 117 -8.50 -23.65 1.15
CA LYS A 117 -9.62 -24.50 1.59
C LYS A 117 -10.66 -23.73 2.42
N HIS A 118 -10.32 -22.52 2.85
CA HIS A 118 -11.20 -21.65 3.63
C HIS A 118 -12.08 -20.75 2.76
N VAL A 119 -11.90 -20.74 1.44
CA VAL A 119 -12.77 -19.98 0.51
C VAL A 119 -14.22 -20.41 0.64
N ARG A 120 -15.12 -19.41 0.65
CA ARG A 120 -16.58 -19.61 0.69
C ARG A 120 -17.24 -18.94 -0.51
N GLY A 121 -17.92 -19.78 -1.29
CA GLY A 121 -18.55 -19.38 -2.56
C GLY A 121 -17.52 -18.98 -3.62
N ASP A 122 -18.01 -18.63 -4.80
CA ASP A 122 -17.21 -18.03 -5.88
C ASP A 122 -16.61 -16.68 -5.50
N ILE A 123 -15.47 -16.39 -6.12
CA ILE A 123 -14.78 -15.10 -6.04
C ILE A 123 -15.67 -14.02 -6.63
N LEU A 124 -15.93 -12.95 -5.86
CA LEU A 124 -16.65 -11.79 -6.36
C LEU A 124 -15.66 -10.87 -7.09
N VAL A 125 -15.78 -10.79 -8.42
CA VAL A 125 -15.01 -9.83 -9.23
C VAL A 125 -15.88 -8.63 -9.57
N VAL A 126 -15.43 -7.44 -9.17
CA VAL A 126 -16.10 -6.17 -9.44
C VAL A 126 -15.31 -5.39 -10.49
N PRO A 127 -15.89 -5.09 -11.66
CA PRO A 127 -15.19 -4.35 -12.71
C PRO A 127 -14.75 -2.97 -12.26
N ALA A 128 -13.58 -2.50 -12.70
CA ALA A 128 -12.97 -1.21 -12.32
C ALA A 128 -13.93 -0.02 -12.49
N ALA A 129 -14.69 -0.02 -13.58
CA ALA A 129 -15.66 1.02 -13.92
C ALA A 129 -16.94 0.99 -13.06
N GLU A 130 -17.17 -0.09 -12.32
CA GLU A 130 -18.35 -0.32 -11.49
C GLU A 130 -18.09 -0.12 -9.99
N HIS A 131 -16.93 0.40 -9.59
CA HIS A 131 -16.67 0.69 -8.18
C HIS A 131 -15.59 1.75 -7.98
N GLY A 132 -15.51 2.23 -6.75
CA GLY A 132 -14.37 3.01 -6.32
C GLY A 132 -14.06 2.82 -4.85
N PHE A 133 -13.22 3.71 -4.34
CA PHE A 133 -12.63 3.64 -3.02
C PHE A 133 -12.56 5.04 -2.39
N CYS A 134 -12.48 5.10 -1.08
CA CYS A 134 -12.04 6.30 -0.36
C CYS A 134 -10.55 6.55 -0.62
N ASP A 135 -10.21 7.74 -1.11
CA ASP A 135 -8.83 8.12 -1.45
C ASP A 135 -7.93 8.07 -0.22
N GLY A 136 -6.71 7.54 -0.37
CA GLY A 136 -5.76 7.43 0.74
C GLY A 136 -5.36 8.79 1.34
N ALA A 137 -5.50 9.89 0.59
CA ALA A 137 -5.27 11.23 1.07
C ALA A 137 -6.55 11.93 1.56
N GLN A 138 -7.65 11.20 1.82
CA GLN A 138 -8.95 11.78 2.20
C GLN A 138 -8.90 12.81 3.35
N HIS A 139 -7.96 12.66 4.28
CA HIS A 139 -7.73 13.60 5.39
C HIS A 139 -7.27 15.00 4.94
N CYS A 140 -6.77 15.13 3.70
CA CYS A 140 -6.34 16.36 3.06
C CYS A 140 -7.21 16.74 1.84
N ARG A 141 -8.27 15.97 1.53
CA ARG A 141 -9.13 16.21 0.36
C ARG A 141 -10.43 16.92 0.77
N PRO A 142 -11.01 17.76 -0.11
CA PRO A 142 -12.36 18.25 0.08
C PRO A 142 -13.37 17.08 0.16
N PRO A 143 -14.46 17.19 0.93
CA PRO A 143 -15.44 16.11 1.07
C PRO A 143 -16.00 15.58 -0.25
N ALA A 144 -16.22 16.46 -1.24
CA ALA A 144 -16.74 16.10 -2.56
C ALA A 144 -15.78 15.23 -3.41
N GLU A 145 -14.52 15.11 -3.00
CA GLU A 145 -13.47 14.36 -3.69
C GLU A 145 -12.81 13.33 -2.78
N ARG A 146 -13.56 12.89 -1.76
CA ARG A 146 -13.16 11.81 -0.86
C ARG A 146 -13.09 10.45 -1.55
N HIS A 147 -13.87 10.28 -2.61
CA HIS A 147 -13.98 9.03 -3.37
C HIS A 147 -13.24 9.11 -4.71
N ARG A 148 -12.75 7.96 -5.17
CA ARG A 148 -12.05 7.79 -6.44
C ARG A 148 -12.45 6.49 -7.13
N VAL A 149 -12.63 6.55 -8.44
CA VAL A 149 -12.85 5.36 -9.27
C VAL A 149 -11.66 4.39 -9.16
N SER A 150 -11.93 3.10 -9.25
CA SER A 150 -10.87 2.09 -9.22
C SER A 150 -10.00 2.14 -10.47
N SER A 151 -8.72 1.78 -10.32
CA SER A 151 -7.79 1.60 -11.45
C SER A 151 -7.84 0.19 -12.04
N TYR A 152 -8.35 -0.77 -11.29
CA TYR A 152 -8.34 -2.19 -11.63
C TYR A 152 -9.65 -2.84 -11.23
N ASP A 153 -9.98 -3.96 -11.88
CA ASP A 153 -10.98 -4.86 -11.36
C ASP A 153 -10.53 -5.32 -9.97
N THR A 154 -11.49 -5.50 -9.07
CA THR A 154 -11.23 -5.92 -7.69
C THR A 154 -11.79 -7.30 -7.47
N GLY A 155 -10.97 -8.21 -6.94
CA GLY A 155 -11.41 -9.48 -6.39
C GLY A 155 -11.73 -9.34 -4.91
N VAL A 156 -12.89 -9.88 -4.52
CA VAL A 156 -13.29 -10.03 -3.13
C VAL A 156 -13.39 -11.52 -2.81
N PHE A 157 -12.51 -11.98 -1.92
CA PHE A 157 -12.51 -13.35 -1.42
C PHE A 157 -13.09 -13.37 -0.02
N PHE A 158 -13.85 -14.43 0.29
CA PHE A 158 -14.40 -14.65 1.61
C PHE A 158 -13.77 -15.91 2.19
N LEU A 159 -12.82 -15.74 3.10
CA LEU A 159 -12.10 -16.84 3.73
C LEU A 159 -12.60 -17.04 5.15
N GLN A 160 -13.13 -18.22 5.47
CA GLN A 160 -13.73 -18.47 6.78
C GLN A 160 -13.47 -19.88 7.27
N THR A 161 -13.17 -20.00 8.56
CA THR A 161 -13.32 -21.26 9.30
C THR A 161 -14.75 -21.81 9.15
N THR A 162 -14.96 -23.10 9.37
CA THR A 162 -16.28 -23.74 9.35
C THR A 162 -17.25 -23.04 10.32
N ASN A 163 -16.79 -22.76 11.54
CA ASN A 163 -17.62 -22.06 12.53
C ASN A 163 -17.77 -20.57 12.23
N GLY A 164 -16.81 -19.96 11.54
CA GLY A 164 -16.92 -18.62 10.96
C GLY A 164 -18.05 -18.55 9.93
N ALA A 165 -18.08 -19.50 8.99
CA ALA A 165 -19.10 -19.57 7.94
C ALA A 165 -20.51 -19.84 8.47
N ARG A 166 -20.65 -20.63 9.55
CA ARG A 166 -21.95 -20.78 10.24
C ARG A 166 -22.43 -19.47 10.88
N ARG A 167 -21.49 -18.65 11.37
CA ARG A 167 -21.82 -17.39 12.05
C ARG A 167 -22.07 -16.24 11.06
N TRP A 168 -21.30 -16.19 9.99
CA TRP A 168 -21.31 -15.12 8.99
C TRP A 168 -21.43 -15.72 7.59
N PRO A 169 -22.59 -16.31 7.26
CA PRO A 169 -22.78 -17.00 5.99
C PRO A 169 -22.62 -16.04 4.82
N VAL A 170 -21.82 -16.45 3.84
CA VAL A 170 -21.60 -15.73 2.58
C VAL A 170 -22.62 -16.24 1.57
N THR A 171 -23.73 -15.51 1.43
CA THR A 171 -24.79 -15.84 0.47
C THR A 171 -24.69 -14.97 -0.79
N ASP A 172 -25.38 -15.36 -1.86
CA ASP A 172 -25.45 -14.58 -3.11
C ASP A 172 -26.00 -13.18 -2.89
N GLU A 173 -26.97 -13.04 -1.98
CA GLU A 173 -27.53 -11.75 -1.61
C GLU A 173 -26.48 -10.86 -0.93
N VAL A 174 -25.62 -11.41 -0.06
CA VAL A 174 -24.54 -10.64 0.56
C VAL A 174 -23.53 -10.17 -0.48
N ARG A 175 -23.16 -11.05 -1.43
CA ARG A 175 -22.23 -10.71 -2.51
C ARG A 175 -22.80 -9.64 -3.43
N ALA A 176 -24.09 -9.73 -3.77
CA ALA A 176 -24.79 -8.75 -4.59
C ALA A 176 -24.93 -7.39 -3.87
N GLU A 177 -25.30 -7.39 -2.58
CA GLU A 177 -25.42 -6.18 -1.76
C GLU A 177 -24.06 -5.48 -1.63
N LEU A 178 -22.98 -6.24 -1.40
CA LEU A 178 -21.63 -5.69 -1.34
C LEU A 178 -21.21 -5.08 -2.68
N LYS A 179 -21.42 -5.80 -3.79
CA LYS A 179 -21.10 -5.29 -5.14
C LYS A 179 -21.86 -3.99 -5.44
N ALA A 180 -23.13 -3.92 -5.06
CA ALA A 180 -23.92 -2.70 -5.22
C ALA A 180 -23.37 -1.56 -4.37
N ALA A 181 -23.06 -1.80 -3.09
CA ALA A 181 -22.54 -0.79 -2.18
C ALA A 181 -21.15 -0.26 -2.58
N MET A 182 -20.32 -1.06 -3.25
CA MET A 182 -19.03 -0.60 -3.78
C MET A 182 -19.16 0.45 -4.91
N LYS A 183 -20.33 0.54 -5.57
CA LYS A 183 -20.61 1.56 -6.59
C LYS A 183 -20.69 2.97 -6.02
N ASP A 184 -21.11 3.11 -4.77
CA ASP A 184 -21.32 4.40 -4.13
C ASP A 184 -20.01 5.21 -3.99
N ALA A 185 -18.86 4.54 -4.09
CA ALA A 185 -17.53 5.15 -3.96
C ALA A 185 -16.80 5.41 -5.29
N VAL A 186 -17.46 5.31 -6.46
CA VAL A 186 -16.85 5.64 -7.77
C VAL A 186 -16.35 7.10 -7.81
N GLY A 187 -16.96 7.99 -7.02
CA GLY A 187 -16.62 9.41 -6.97
C GLY A 187 -16.99 10.16 -8.25
N SER A 188 -16.59 11.43 -8.33
CA SER A 188 -16.99 12.36 -9.42
C SER A 188 -16.05 12.38 -10.63
N ALA A 189 -14.86 11.78 -10.52
CA ALA A 189 -13.88 11.73 -11.58
C ALA A 189 -14.09 10.49 -12.45
N LYS A 190 -13.99 10.62 -13.78
CA LYS A 190 -14.14 9.50 -14.72
C LYS A 190 -12.95 8.54 -14.70
N SER A 191 -11.80 9.02 -14.24
CA SER A 191 -10.59 8.23 -14.11
C SER A 191 -9.70 8.75 -12.98
N VAL A 192 -8.80 7.89 -12.50
CA VAL A 192 -7.77 8.28 -11.54
C VAL A 192 -6.85 9.36 -12.11
N LYS A 193 -6.55 9.31 -13.42
CA LYS A 193 -5.73 10.34 -14.09
C LYS A 193 -6.42 11.71 -14.11
N GLU A 194 -7.73 11.74 -14.33
CA GLU A 194 -8.51 12.98 -14.24
C GLU A 194 -8.44 13.56 -12.82
N LEU A 195 -8.65 12.72 -11.81
CA LEU A 195 -8.53 13.13 -10.41
C LEU A 195 -7.13 13.69 -10.11
N GLU A 196 -6.06 13.00 -10.51
CA GLU A 196 -4.67 13.48 -10.32
C GLU A 196 -4.41 14.82 -11.01
N THR A 197 -4.98 15.04 -12.20
CA THR A 197 -4.82 16.29 -12.96
C THR A 197 -5.43 17.48 -12.22
N ARG A 198 -6.61 17.29 -11.60
CA ARG A 198 -7.29 18.35 -10.79
C ARG A 198 -6.40 18.86 -9.65
N TYR A 199 -5.48 18.06 -9.15
CA TYR A 199 -4.61 18.41 -8.02
C TYR A 199 -3.18 18.76 -8.37
N ARG A 200 -2.59 18.16 -9.43
CA ARG A 200 -1.30 18.63 -9.95
C ARG A 200 -1.40 20.04 -10.56
N GLY A 201 -2.60 20.48 -10.95
CA GLY A 201 -2.85 21.77 -11.60
C GLY A 201 -3.14 22.96 -10.70
N LYS A 202 -3.10 22.84 -9.36
CA LYS A 202 -3.19 24.01 -8.47
C LYS A 202 -1.77 24.42 -8.08
N PRO A 203 -1.16 25.44 -8.71
CA PRO A 203 -0.01 26.09 -8.10
C PRO A 203 -0.46 26.59 -6.73
N GLU A 204 0.31 26.29 -5.68
CA GLU A 204 0.13 27.00 -4.41
C GLU A 204 0.20 28.50 -4.74
N ILE A 205 -0.92 29.21 -4.61
CA ILE A 205 -0.89 30.67 -4.54
C ILE A 205 -0.22 30.97 -3.19
N ARG A 206 1.11 31.04 -3.20
CA ARG A 206 1.91 31.59 -2.11
C ARG A 206 1.79 33.11 -2.20
N ASP A 207 0.62 33.66 -1.89
CA ASP A 207 0.52 35.06 -1.49
C ASP A 207 1.04 35.17 -0.05
N ARG A 208 2.36 35.06 0.10
CA ARG A 208 3.06 35.61 1.27
C ARG A 208 3.62 36.97 0.85
N PRO A 209 3.19 38.08 1.45
CA PRO A 209 3.79 39.38 1.17
C PRO A 209 5.23 39.36 1.69
N GLY A 210 6.21 39.21 0.79
CA GLY A 210 7.63 39.16 1.16
C GLY A 210 8.61 38.73 0.07
N ASP A 211 8.19 37.97 -0.95
CA ASP A 211 9.10 37.48 -1.99
C ASP A 211 9.38 38.53 -3.07
N ARG A 212 10.28 39.49 -2.77
CA ARG A 212 11.06 40.16 -3.81
C ARG A 212 12.40 39.42 -3.96
N PRO A 213 12.84 39.07 -5.18
CA PRO A 213 14.11 38.39 -5.38
C PRO A 213 15.26 39.33 -5.03
N VAL A 214 16.05 38.97 -4.02
CA VAL A 214 17.33 39.62 -3.73
C VAL A 214 18.33 39.14 -4.77
N LEU A 215 18.81 40.04 -5.63
CA LEU A 215 19.89 39.76 -6.58
C LEU A 215 21.17 39.45 -5.80
N ALA A 216 21.75 38.27 -6.03
CA ALA A 216 23.04 37.90 -5.45
C ALA A 216 24.18 38.74 -6.07
N PRO A 217 25.18 39.19 -5.29
CA PRO A 217 26.30 39.97 -5.81
C PRO A 217 27.25 39.09 -6.65
N PRO A 218 28.03 39.67 -7.58
CA PRO A 218 28.90 38.90 -8.46
C PRO A 218 30.03 38.21 -7.69
N ARG A 219 30.29 36.93 -8.00
CA ARG A 219 31.40 36.17 -7.43
C ARG A 219 32.74 36.61 -8.05
N GLU A 220 33.61 37.16 -7.23
CA GLU A 220 34.99 37.47 -7.58
C GLU A 220 35.82 36.17 -7.69
N LYS A 221 36.57 36.00 -8.78
CA LYS A 221 37.39 34.80 -9.02
C LYS A 221 38.69 34.91 -8.23
N LEU A 222 38.82 34.18 -7.12
CA LEU A 222 40.11 33.97 -6.46
C LEU A 222 41.05 33.17 -7.39
N ARG A 223 42.16 33.80 -7.79
CA ARG A 223 43.32 33.12 -8.38
C ARG A 223 44.05 32.34 -7.29
N ILE A 224 44.22 31.04 -7.48
CA ILE A 224 45.16 30.24 -6.68
C ILE A 224 46.50 30.25 -7.41
N GLU A 225 47.48 30.95 -6.84
CA GLU A 225 48.87 30.92 -7.28
C GLU A 225 49.54 29.63 -6.81
N ARG A 226 50.30 28.99 -7.71
CA ARG A 226 51.11 27.81 -7.41
C ARG A 226 52.36 28.29 -6.68
N ARG A 227 52.67 27.67 -5.54
CA ARG A 227 54.00 27.76 -4.93
C ARG A 227 54.76 26.48 -5.24
N ASP A 228 55.87 26.65 -5.95
CA ASP A 228 56.95 25.68 -6.07
C ASP A 228 57.62 25.54 -4.70
N ASP A 229 57.96 24.31 -4.32
CA ASP A 229 58.93 24.10 -3.25
C ASP A 229 59.93 23.01 -3.65
N THR A 230 61.19 23.41 -3.58
CA THR A 230 62.42 22.70 -3.93
C THR A 230 62.87 21.82 -2.76
N GLY A 231 63.45 20.66 -3.07
CA GLY A 231 63.81 19.65 -2.07
C GLY A 231 65.12 19.87 -1.30
N ASP A 232 65.27 19.06 -0.27
CA ASP A 232 66.48 18.42 0.30
C ASP A 232 65.92 17.44 1.36
N GLY A 233 66.26 16.16 1.51
CA GLY A 233 67.49 15.42 1.25
C GLY A 233 67.93 14.80 2.58
N ASP A 234 67.59 13.52 2.85
CA ASP A 234 68.52 12.58 3.52
C ASP A 234 68.06 11.11 3.44
N GLU A 235 69.05 10.24 3.39
CA GLU A 235 69.06 8.85 2.91
C GLU A 235 68.67 7.80 3.96
N ARG A 236 68.16 6.64 3.51
CA ARG A 236 68.86 5.33 3.58
C ARG A 236 68.02 4.15 3.03
N ALA A 237 68.74 3.28 2.32
CA ALA A 237 68.42 2.01 1.64
C ALA A 237 67.56 1.02 2.46
N ALA A 238 66.90 -0.03 1.93
CA ALA A 238 67.17 -0.93 0.80
C ALA A 238 65.85 -1.71 0.46
N ASP A 239 65.50 -1.95 -0.83
CA ASP A 239 65.53 -3.28 -1.53
C ASP A 239 64.29 -4.17 -1.20
N ASP A 240 63.54 -4.85 -2.08
CA ASP A 240 63.56 -5.15 -3.52
C ASP A 240 62.16 -5.69 -3.93
N GLY A 241 61.83 -5.66 -5.24
CA GLY A 241 60.88 -6.54 -5.96
C GLY A 241 59.37 -6.40 -5.66
N GLY A 242 58.46 -6.27 -6.62
CA GLY A 242 58.48 -6.45 -8.07
C GLY A 242 57.05 -6.82 -8.52
N GLU A 243 56.59 -6.18 -9.60
CA GLU A 243 55.52 -6.61 -10.54
C GLU A 243 54.09 -6.79 -9.98
N GLY A 244 53.00 -6.34 -10.59
CA GLY A 244 52.68 -6.00 -11.98
C GLY A 244 51.23 -6.47 -12.19
N GLY A 245 50.30 -5.60 -12.59
CA GLY A 245 48.89 -6.00 -12.71
C GLY A 245 47.94 -4.91 -13.19
N GLU A 246 47.80 -4.80 -14.50
CA GLU A 246 47.16 -3.73 -15.27
C GLU A 246 45.62 -3.74 -15.25
N LYS A 247 45.04 -2.53 -15.26
CA LYS A 247 43.59 -2.22 -15.32
C LYS A 247 43.02 -2.38 -16.73
N LYS A 248 41.95 -3.16 -16.91
CA LYS A 248 41.10 -3.12 -18.13
C LYS A 248 39.85 -2.26 -17.93
N ARG A 249 39.80 -1.11 -18.60
CA ARG A 249 38.57 -0.36 -18.94
C ARG A 249 37.91 -1.01 -20.16
N ARG A 250 36.57 -1.15 -20.17
CA ARG A 250 35.81 -1.25 -21.43
C ARG A 250 34.56 -0.37 -21.40
N ARG A 251 34.40 0.34 -22.53
CA ARG A 251 33.52 1.47 -22.82
C ARG A 251 32.11 1.00 -23.21
N ARG A 252 31.12 1.83 -22.88
CA ARG A 252 29.75 1.84 -23.43
C ARG A 252 29.77 2.17 -24.93
N ARG A 253 28.95 1.48 -25.72
CA ARG A 253 28.57 1.89 -27.09
C ARG A 253 27.06 2.19 -27.11
N ARG A 254 26.71 3.37 -27.65
CA ARG A 254 25.38 3.78 -28.14
C ARG A 254 25.53 4.02 -29.65
N LYS A 255 24.55 3.59 -30.44
CA LYS A 255 23.93 4.25 -31.62
C LYS A 255 22.90 3.24 -32.18
N HIS A 256 21.61 3.60 -32.21
CA HIS A 256 20.93 4.32 -33.30
C HIS A 256 21.09 3.60 -34.64
N ASP A 257 20.02 2.92 -35.08
CA ASP A 257 19.16 3.37 -36.17
C ASP A 257 17.71 3.06 -35.80
#